data_AF-A0A2D5ICI7-F1
#
_entry.id   AF-A0A2D5ICI7-F1
#
_cell.length_a   1.000
_cell.length_b   1.000
_cell.length_c   1.000
_cell.angle_alpha   90.00
_cell.angle_beta   90.00
_cell.angle_gamma   90.00
#
_symmetry.space_group_name_H-M   'P 1'
#
loop_
_entity.id
_entity.type
_entity.pdbx_description
1 polymer ?
#
loop_
_entity_poly.entity_id
_entity_poly.type
_entity_poly.pdbx_seq_one_letter_code
_entity_poly.pdbx_strand_id
1 'polypeptide(L)'
;MKAWEVNFDGIVGPTHNYAGLSFGNVASSSHGGQSSSPRRAALQGLEKAWALTQMGLKQGIIPPQERPHIPTLRNLGFSGSETEVLGQVAKESPQLLAATSSASCMWVANAATISPFADTRDGKTHMTPANLSSMFHRSIEPPTTSRVLQAMFNQDTFVHHAPLPAGPSFSDEGAANHTRFCNEYGEPGIALFVYGDDLVDKEAGPKKFPARQTLPACKAIARSHGLSHEKVVYARQNPAAIDAGVFHNDVIAVGNQGLLFH
;
A
#
# COMPACT_ATOMS: atom_id res chain seq x y z
N MET A 1 23.67 -13.17 10.10
CA MET A 1 22.62 -13.42 11.14
C MET A 1 21.50 -14.20 10.47
N LYS A 2 20.83 -15.14 11.15
CA LYS A 2 19.68 -15.83 10.54
C LYS A 2 18.47 -14.89 10.55
N ALA A 3 17.96 -14.53 9.37
CA ALA A 3 16.75 -13.73 9.21
C ALA A 3 15.73 -14.49 8.34
N TRP A 4 14.46 -14.12 8.47
CA TRP A 4 13.37 -14.68 7.70
C TRP A 4 12.55 -13.56 7.08
N GLU A 5 12.01 -13.81 5.88
CA GLU A 5 10.86 -13.05 5.41
C GLU A 5 9.63 -13.43 6.24
N VAL A 6 8.89 -12.41 6.69
CA VAL A 6 7.65 -12.57 7.44
C VAL A 6 6.54 -11.88 6.68
N ASN A 7 5.52 -12.64 6.31
CA ASN A 7 4.33 -12.11 5.66
C ASN A 7 3.43 -11.45 6.70
N PHE A 8 2.99 -10.23 6.46
CA PHE A 8 1.96 -9.58 7.26
C PHE A 8 0.74 -9.34 6.39
N ASP A 9 -0.37 -9.97 6.75
CA ASP A 9 -1.62 -9.93 5.98
C ASP A 9 -2.65 -9.00 6.60
N GLY A 10 -3.36 -8.22 5.78
CA GLY A 10 -4.45 -7.38 6.25
C GLY A 10 -5.73 -8.20 6.48
N ILE A 11 -6.32 -8.13 7.67
CA ILE A 11 -7.68 -8.64 7.87
C ILE A 11 -8.66 -7.74 7.11
N VAL A 12 -9.56 -8.35 6.34
CA VAL A 12 -10.65 -7.65 5.66
C VAL A 12 -11.60 -7.02 6.68
N GLY A 13 -11.83 -5.71 6.56
CA GLY A 13 -12.69 -4.95 7.45
C GLY A 13 -14.20 -5.23 7.27
N PRO A 14 -15.03 -4.95 8.29
CA PRO A 14 -16.46 -5.26 8.27
C PRO A 14 -17.25 -4.43 7.24
N THR A 15 -16.70 -3.32 6.76
CA THR A 15 -17.31 -2.46 5.74
C THR A 15 -16.90 -2.81 4.31
N HIS A 16 -16.26 -3.97 4.09
CA HIS A 16 -15.85 -4.41 2.76
C HIS A 16 -17.03 -4.37 1.77
N ASN A 17 -16.84 -3.67 0.66
CA ASN A 17 -17.86 -3.42 -0.35
C ASN A 17 -17.22 -3.22 -1.74
N TYR A 18 -18.04 -3.26 -2.78
CA TYR A 18 -17.60 -3.01 -4.15
C TYR A 18 -18.13 -1.65 -4.64
N ALA A 19 -17.43 -0.56 -4.30
CA ALA A 19 -17.84 0.80 -4.67
C ALA A 19 -17.22 1.34 -5.97
N GLY A 20 -16.37 0.56 -6.67
CA GLY A 20 -15.82 0.98 -7.96
C GLY A 20 -14.86 2.19 -7.91
N LEU A 21 -14.22 2.41 -6.77
CA LEU A 21 -13.53 3.68 -6.45
C LEU A 21 -12.17 3.88 -7.11
N SER A 22 -11.58 2.84 -7.72
CA SER A 22 -10.20 2.88 -8.22
C SER A 22 -10.12 2.90 -9.75
N PHE A 23 -10.08 4.08 -10.35
CA PHE A 23 -9.85 4.20 -11.79
C PHE A 23 -8.47 3.61 -12.19
N GLY A 24 -8.45 2.83 -13.26
CA GLY A 24 -7.28 2.02 -13.68
C GLY A 24 -7.19 0.63 -13.03
N ASN A 25 -7.98 0.35 -11.99
CA ASN A 25 -8.18 -1.02 -11.52
C ASN A 25 -9.45 -1.59 -12.15
N VAL A 26 -9.27 -2.40 -13.21
CA VAL A 26 -10.38 -2.99 -13.99
C VAL A 26 -11.30 -3.84 -13.12
N ALA A 27 -10.76 -4.58 -12.15
CA ALA A 27 -11.56 -5.40 -11.24
C ALA A 27 -12.45 -4.53 -10.34
N SER A 28 -11.91 -3.43 -9.81
CA SER A 28 -12.69 -2.47 -9.03
C SER A 28 -13.86 -1.90 -9.85
N SER A 29 -13.60 -1.40 -11.06
CA SER A 29 -14.62 -0.78 -11.89
C SER A 29 -15.70 -1.77 -12.35
N SER A 30 -15.32 -3.00 -12.71
CA SER A 30 -16.26 -4.02 -13.22
C SER A 30 -17.21 -4.59 -12.16
N HIS A 31 -16.81 -4.57 -10.88
CA HIS A 31 -17.64 -5.09 -9.78
C HIS A 31 -18.37 -3.99 -9.00
N GLY A 32 -18.24 -2.72 -9.40
CA GLY A 32 -18.91 -1.60 -8.73
C GLY A 32 -20.43 -1.78 -8.61
N GLY A 33 -20.97 -1.60 -7.42
CA GLY A 33 -22.39 -1.75 -7.10
C GLY A 33 -22.84 -3.18 -6.75
N GLN A 34 -21.97 -4.18 -6.87
CA GLN A 34 -22.31 -5.55 -6.48
C GLN A 34 -22.36 -5.74 -4.96
N SER A 35 -23.11 -6.74 -4.51
CA SER A 35 -23.14 -7.14 -3.09
C SER A 35 -21.83 -7.81 -2.67
N SER A 36 -21.30 -7.44 -1.51
CA SER A 36 -20.13 -8.04 -0.90
C SER A 36 -20.50 -8.98 0.25
N SER A 37 -19.54 -9.76 0.72
CA SER A 37 -19.68 -10.56 1.95
C SER A 37 -18.46 -10.34 2.86
N PRO A 38 -18.49 -9.31 3.74
CA PRO A 38 -17.34 -8.95 4.57
C PRO A 38 -16.82 -10.12 5.42
N ARG A 39 -17.73 -10.88 6.04
CA ARG A 39 -17.36 -12.06 6.85
C ARG A 39 -16.67 -13.13 6.00
N ARG A 40 -17.19 -13.42 4.81
CA ARG A 40 -16.58 -14.43 3.92
C ARG A 40 -15.21 -13.98 3.45
N ALA A 41 -15.07 -12.70 3.06
CA ALA A 41 -13.79 -12.14 2.63
C ALA A 41 -12.73 -12.19 3.75
N ALA A 42 -13.11 -11.87 4.99
CA ALA A 42 -12.22 -12.00 6.14
C ALA A 42 -11.80 -13.46 6.39
N LEU A 43 -12.75 -14.41 6.33
CA LEU A 43 -12.45 -15.83 6.51
C LEU A 43 -11.52 -16.37 5.41
N GLN A 44 -11.69 -15.96 4.16
CA GLN A 44 -10.79 -16.34 3.06
C GLN A 44 -9.36 -15.84 3.29
N GLY A 45 -9.20 -14.59 3.76
CA GLY A 45 -7.88 -14.06 4.11
C GLY A 45 -7.21 -14.83 5.26
N LEU A 46 -7.99 -15.16 6.31
CA LEU A 46 -7.51 -15.95 7.45
C LEU A 46 -7.16 -17.40 7.05
N GLU A 47 -7.95 -18.02 6.19
CA GLU A 47 -7.68 -19.36 5.66
C GLU A 47 -6.35 -19.39 4.90
N LYS A 48 -6.08 -18.38 4.06
CA LYS A 48 -4.79 -18.22 3.38
C LYS A 48 -3.64 -18.08 4.38
N ALA A 49 -3.74 -17.14 5.33
CA ALA A 49 -2.70 -16.90 6.33
C ALA A 49 -2.42 -18.16 7.17
N TRP A 50 -3.47 -18.90 7.52
CA TRP A 50 -3.34 -20.18 8.23
C TRP A 50 -2.64 -21.24 7.37
N ALA A 51 -3.05 -21.40 6.11
CA ALA A 51 -2.43 -22.36 5.20
C ALA A 51 -0.92 -22.12 5.02
N LEU A 52 -0.50 -20.85 4.83
CA LEU A 52 0.93 -20.50 4.72
C LEU A 52 1.70 -20.78 6.02
N THR A 53 1.07 -20.54 7.17
CA THR A 53 1.64 -20.91 8.48
C THR A 53 1.83 -22.42 8.60
N GLN A 54 0.85 -23.23 8.16
CA GLN A 54 0.95 -24.69 8.16
C GLN A 54 2.04 -25.21 7.21
N MET A 55 2.36 -24.46 6.14
CA MET A 55 3.50 -24.73 5.24
C MET A 55 4.86 -24.29 5.82
N GLY A 56 4.88 -23.72 7.03
CA GLY A 56 6.11 -23.30 7.71
C GLY A 56 6.56 -21.87 7.40
N LEU A 57 5.78 -21.09 6.63
CA LEU A 57 6.06 -19.69 6.37
C LEU A 57 5.73 -18.83 7.60
N LYS A 58 6.50 -17.77 7.81
CA LYS A 58 6.28 -16.84 8.92
C LYS A 58 5.14 -15.89 8.56
N GLN A 59 4.14 -15.82 9.43
CA GLN A 59 2.92 -15.06 9.20
C GLN A 59 2.58 -14.17 10.39
N GLY A 60 2.20 -12.94 10.11
CA GLY A 60 1.59 -11.98 11.01
C GLY A 60 0.34 -11.38 10.37
N ILE A 61 -0.38 -10.57 11.14
CA ILE A 61 -1.66 -9.99 10.75
C ILE A 61 -1.70 -8.51 11.11
N ILE A 62 -2.22 -7.69 10.19
CA ILE A 62 -2.49 -6.27 10.37
C ILE A 62 -4.01 -6.07 10.51
N PRO A 63 -4.49 -5.40 11.56
CA PRO A 63 -5.92 -5.18 11.78
C PRO A 63 -6.54 -4.24 10.73
N PRO A 64 -7.87 -4.32 10.50
CA PRO A 64 -8.57 -3.33 9.69
C PRO A 64 -8.59 -1.97 10.38
N GLN A 65 -8.89 -0.92 9.61
CA GLN A 65 -9.03 0.44 10.13
C GLN A 65 -10.48 0.81 10.47
N GLU A 66 -10.66 1.88 11.25
CA GLU A 66 -11.97 2.48 11.53
C GLU A 66 -12.68 2.89 10.23
N ARG A 67 -13.86 2.31 9.99
CA ARG A 67 -14.73 2.60 8.85
C ARG A 67 -16.21 2.48 9.29
N PRO A 68 -17.12 3.37 8.87
CA PRO A 68 -16.89 4.61 8.12
C PRO A 68 -15.97 5.59 8.86
N HIS A 69 -15.09 6.29 8.15
CA HIS A 69 -14.08 7.15 8.75
C HIS A 69 -14.66 8.55 9.06
N ILE A 70 -15.27 8.68 10.24
CA ILE A 70 -15.92 9.91 10.72
C ILE A 70 -15.00 11.14 10.71
N PRO A 71 -13.71 11.05 11.12
CA PRO A 71 -12.82 12.21 11.10
C PRO A 71 -12.69 12.85 9.71
N THR A 72 -12.63 12.05 8.64
CA THR A 72 -12.58 12.59 7.27
C THR A 72 -13.87 13.30 6.91
N LEU A 73 -15.03 12.75 7.27
CA LEU A 73 -16.32 13.40 7.00
C LEU A 73 -16.41 14.76 7.71
N ARG A 74 -15.94 14.84 8.96
CA ARG A 74 -15.89 16.12 9.69
C ARG A 74 -14.97 17.14 9.03
N ASN A 75 -13.81 16.71 8.56
CA ASN A 75 -12.89 17.58 7.81
C ASN A 75 -13.47 18.07 6.47
N LEU A 76 -14.45 17.36 5.92
CA LEU A 76 -15.19 17.73 4.71
C LEU A 76 -16.45 18.56 4.99
N GLY A 77 -16.67 18.98 6.24
CA GLY A 77 -17.72 19.93 6.61
C GLY A 77 -18.98 19.32 7.23
N PHE A 78 -19.07 17.99 7.38
CA PHE A 78 -20.18 17.36 8.11
C PHE A 78 -20.04 17.56 9.62
N SER A 79 -21.13 17.88 10.31
CA SER A 79 -21.10 18.21 11.74
C SER A 79 -22.25 17.56 12.53
N GLY A 80 -22.18 17.60 13.86
CA GLY A 80 -23.12 16.90 14.76
C GLY A 80 -22.58 15.60 15.33
N SER A 81 -23.45 14.78 15.91
CA SER A 81 -23.16 13.40 16.35
C SER A 81 -22.78 12.49 15.18
N GLU A 82 -22.16 11.33 15.46
CA GLU A 82 -21.78 10.38 14.39
C GLU A 82 -22.97 9.92 13.56
N THR A 83 -24.12 9.66 14.20
CA THR A 83 -25.36 9.30 13.53
C THR A 83 -25.86 10.41 12.61
N GLU A 84 -25.78 11.67 13.05
CA GLU A 84 -26.16 12.82 12.22
C GLU A 84 -25.21 13.00 11.03
N VAL A 85 -23.90 12.88 11.26
CA VAL A 85 -22.89 12.93 10.19
C VAL A 85 -23.14 11.83 9.15
N LEU A 86 -23.39 10.60 9.59
CA LEU A 86 -23.69 9.47 8.70
C LEU A 86 -25.00 9.69 7.94
N GLY A 87 -26.04 10.19 8.61
CA GLY A 87 -27.32 10.52 7.96
C GLY A 87 -27.20 11.62 6.91
N GLN A 88 -26.42 12.67 7.19
CA GLN A 88 -26.13 13.76 6.25
C GLN A 88 -25.39 13.22 5.02
N VAL A 89 -24.25 12.54 5.19
CA VAL A 89 -23.46 12.05 4.06
C VAL A 89 -24.21 11.00 3.24
N ALA A 90 -24.99 10.12 3.89
CA ALA A 90 -25.80 9.13 3.17
C ALA A 90 -26.87 9.78 2.28
N LYS A 91 -27.40 10.95 2.66
CA LYS A 91 -28.40 11.69 1.89
C LYS A 91 -27.77 12.59 0.81
N GLU A 92 -26.68 13.28 1.17
CA GLU A 92 -26.08 14.33 0.34
C GLU A 92 -25.02 13.78 -0.62
N SER A 93 -24.23 12.79 -0.19
CA SER A 93 -23.15 12.22 -0.98
C SER A 93 -22.89 10.74 -0.66
N PRO A 94 -23.75 9.82 -1.14
CA PRO A 94 -23.55 8.37 -0.95
C PRO A 94 -22.19 7.86 -1.44
N GLN A 95 -21.64 8.49 -2.49
CA GLN A 95 -20.31 8.15 -3.03
C GLN A 95 -19.20 8.47 -2.03
N LEU A 96 -19.31 9.59 -1.30
CA LEU A 96 -18.35 9.95 -0.26
C LEU A 96 -18.46 9.00 0.95
N LEU A 97 -19.68 8.59 1.32
CA LEU A 97 -19.87 7.56 2.33
C LEU A 97 -19.18 6.25 1.92
N ALA A 98 -19.35 5.82 0.66
CA ALA A 98 -18.67 4.64 0.14
C ALA A 98 -17.14 4.78 0.18
N ALA A 99 -16.60 5.93 -0.21
CA ALA A 99 -15.17 6.22 -0.19
C ALA A 99 -14.59 6.20 1.24
N THR A 100 -15.30 6.78 2.21
CA THR A 100 -14.89 6.78 3.63
C THR A 100 -15.20 5.48 4.36
N SER A 101 -15.89 4.53 3.71
CA SER A 101 -16.22 3.21 4.24
C SER A 101 -15.46 2.06 3.56
N SER A 102 -14.55 2.35 2.64
CA SER A 102 -13.77 1.33 1.94
C SER A 102 -12.91 0.51 2.91
N ALA A 103 -12.91 -0.81 2.75
CA ALA A 103 -12.00 -1.73 3.44
C ALA A 103 -10.62 -1.85 2.76
N SER A 104 -10.24 -0.89 1.92
CA SER A 104 -9.00 -0.93 1.09
C SER A 104 -7.71 -1.12 1.87
N CYS A 105 -7.67 -0.75 3.15
CA CYS A 105 -6.54 -0.99 4.05
C CYS A 105 -6.17 -2.48 4.21
N MET A 106 -7.03 -3.42 3.78
CA MET A 106 -6.70 -4.85 3.71
C MET A 106 -5.56 -5.16 2.72
N TRP A 107 -5.36 -4.32 1.70
CA TRP A 107 -4.26 -4.44 0.74
C TRP A 107 -2.98 -3.84 1.31
N VAL A 108 -2.35 -4.60 2.20
CA VAL A 108 -1.17 -4.18 2.98
C VAL A 108 0.13 -4.18 2.19
N ALA A 109 0.15 -4.72 0.96
CA ALA A 109 1.24 -4.48 0.01
C ALA A 109 1.45 -2.98 -0.23
N ASN A 110 0.41 -2.16 -0.09
CA ASN A 110 0.51 -0.71 -0.21
C ASN A 110 0.62 0.01 1.13
N ALA A 111 0.68 -0.70 2.27
CA ALA A 111 0.68 -0.04 3.58
C ALA A 111 1.94 0.80 3.79
N ALA A 112 3.10 0.25 3.42
CA ALA A 112 4.40 0.88 3.60
C ALA A 112 5.43 0.30 2.64
N THR A 113 6.54 1.02 2.47
CA THR A 113 7.79 0.44 1.96
C THR A 113 8.68 0.05 3.13
N ILE A 114 9.26 -1.15 3.09
CA ILE A 114 10.14 -1.69 4.13
C ILE A 114 11.55 -1.89 3.59
N SER A 115 12.56 -1.44 4.33
CA SER A 115 13.96 -1.74 4.06
C SER A 115 14.58 -2.46 5.26
N PRO A 116 15.03 -3.72 5.12
CA PRO A 116 15.55 -4.48 6.24
C PRO A 116 16.91 -3.94 6.70
N PHE A 117 17.24 -4.22 7.96
CA PHE A 117 18.50 -3.83 8.60
C PHE A 117 19.78 -4.13 7.80
N ALA A 118 19.77 -5.16 6.96
CA ALA A 118 20.93 -5.54 6.15
C ALA A 118 21.23 -4.54 5.01
N ASP A 119 20.27 -3.70 4.64
CA ASP A 119 20.38 -2.79 3.49
C ASP A 119 20.54 -1.31 3.92
N THR A 120 20.27 -1.00 5.18
CA THR A 120 20.23 0.36 5.71
C THR A 120 21.55 0.74 6.36
N ARG A 121 21.95 2.01 6.22
CA ARG A 121 23.24 2.51 6.72
C ARG A 121 23.42 2.36 8.24
N ASP A 122 22.35 2.44 9.02
CA ASP A 122 22.38 2.38 10.48
C ASP A 122 22.09 0.98 11.05
N GLY A 123 21.89 -0.02 10.18
CA GLY A 123 21.64 -1.39 10.60
C GLY A 123 20.27 -1.59 11.27
N LYS A 124 19.28 -0.75 10.96
CA LYS A 124 17.90 -0.86 11.47
C LYS A 124 16.89 -1.14 10.35
N THR A 125 15.74 -1.72 10.67
CA THR A 125 14.67 -1.91 9.68
C THR A 125 13.85 -0.64 9.56
N HIS A 126 13.84 -0.02 8.38
CA HIS A 126 13.12 1.24 8.11
C HIS A 126 11.77 0.97 7.48
N MET A 127 10.75 1.71 7.92
CA MET A 127 9.39 1.60 7.43
C MET A 127 8.84 3.00 7.14
N THR A 128 8.40 3.24 5.91
CA THR A 128 7.67 4.46 5.55
C THR A 128 6.28 4.10 5.07
N PRO A 129 5.21 4.50 5.79
CA PRO A 129 3.84 4.31 5.32
C PRO A 129 3.63 5.05 4.00
N ALA A 130 2.98 4.41 3.03
CA ALA A 130 2.71 5.02 1.74
C ALA A 130 1.62 6.08 1.87
N ASN A 131 1.70 7.19 1.12
CA ASN A 131 0.68 8.25 1.20
C ASN A 131 -0.60 7.96 0.42
N LEU A 132 -0.54 7.06 -0.56
CA LEU A 132 -1.68 6.59 -1.35
C LEU A 132 -2.49 7.72 -1.97
N SER A 133 -1.80 8.81 -2.32
CA SER A 133 -2.43 10.08 -2.71
C SER A 133 -3.22 10.00 -4.03
N SER A 134 -3.00 8.97 -4.83
CA SER A 134 -3.69 8.74 -6.10
C SER A 134 -5.18 8.42 -5.94
N MET A 135 -5.60 7.85 -4.80
CA MET A 135 -6.98 7.43 -4.57
C MET A 135 -7.49 7.94 -3.22
N PHE A 136 -8.50 8.81 -3.23
CA PHE A 136 -9.01 9.47 -2.01
C PHE A 136 -9.38 8.50 -0.87
N HIS A 137 -10.09 7.41 -1.19
CA HIS A 137 -10.47 6.40 -0.19
C HIS A 137 -9.26 5.69 0.44
N ARG A 138 -8.10 5.73 -0.22
CA ARG A 138 -6.83 5.20 0.26
C ARG A 138 -5.96 6.24 0.94
N SER A 139 -6.01 7.50 0.51
CA SER A 139 -5.21 8.58 1.09
C SER A 139 -5.58 8.93 2.54
N ILE A 140 -6.69 8.38 3.05
CA ILE A 140 -7.10 8.46 4.47
C ILE A 140 -6.55 7.31 5.33
N GLU A 141 -5.91 6.31 4.73
CA GLU A 141 -5.27 5.19 5.43
C GLU A 141 -4.00 5.54 6.23
N PRO A 142 -3.08 6.41 5.73
CA PRO A 142 -1.72 6.51 6.28
C PRO A 142 -1.65 6.85 7.77
N PRO A 143 -2.43 7.80 8.34
CA PRO A 143 -2.35 8.12 9.77
C PRO A 143 -2.60 6.92 10.70
N THR A 144 -3.55 6.06 10.34
CA THR A 144 -3.84 4.84 11.10
C THR A 144 -2.80 3.76 10.82
N THR A 145 -2.37 3.61 9.56
CA THR A 145 -1.28 2.69 9.20
C THR A 145 0.00 2.99 9.98
N SER A 146 0.40 4.26 10.11
CA SER A 146 1.56 4.68 10.90
C SER A 146 1.47 4.20 12.36
N ARG A 147 0.31 4.42 13.01
CA ARG A 147 0.09 4.02 14.41
C ARG A 147 0.13 2.50 14.57
N VAL A 148 -0.46 1.76 13.63
CA VAL A 148 -0.48 0.29 13.66
C VAL A 148 0.94 -0.27 13.50
N LEU A 149 1.72 0.23 12.53
CA LEU A 149 3.11 -0.19 12.34
C LEU A 149 3.97 0.14 13.56
N GLN A 150 3.83 1.34 14.13
CA GLN A 150 4.54 1.72 15.36
C GLN A 150 4.18 0.81 16.54
N ALA A 151 2.91 0.44 16.68
CA ALA A 151 2.47 -0.45 17.75
C ALA A 151 3.03 -1.88 17.58
N MET A 152 3.05 -2.39 16.34
CA MET A 152 3.52 -3.76 16.02
C MET A 152 5.04 -3.88 16.08
N PHE A 153 5.77 -2.87 15.62
CA PHE A 153 7.23 -2.87 15.47
C PHE A 153 7.85 -1.79 16.37
N ASN A 154 7.61 -1.89 17.68
CA ASN A 154 7.95 -0.85 18.65
C ASN A 154 9.38 -0.91 19.22
N GLN A 155 10.19 -1.88 18.76
CA GLN A 155 11.55 -2.04 19.28
C GLN A 155 12.52 -1.07 18.59
N ASP A 156 13.60 -0.70 19.28
CA ASP A 156 14.62 0.25 18.80
C ASP A 156 15.35 -0.18 17.52
N THR A 157 15.19 -1.44 17.10
CA THR A 157 15.65 -2.00 15.83
C THR A 157 14.82 -1.56 14.63
N PHE A 158 13.69 -0.89 14.86
CA PHE A 158 12.79 -0.38 13.82
C PHE A 158 12.81 1.15 13.81
N VAL A 159 12.81 1.72 12.61
CA VAL A 159 12.71 3.17 12.39
C VAL A 159 11.45 3.46 11.59
N HIS A 160 10.57 4.25 12.19
CA HIS A 160 9.30 4.65 11.59
C HIS A 160 9.41 6.06 11.01
N HIS A 161 9.20 6.20 9.71
CA HIS A 161 9.14 7.49 9.03
C HIS A 161 7.69 7.96 8.91
N ALA A 162 7.50 9.26 8.77
CA ALA A 162 6.21 9.79 8.35
C ALA A 162 5.95 9.47 6.85
N PRO A 163 4.69 9.32 6.43
CA PRO A 163 4.37 9.28 5.01
C PRO A 163 4.95 10.48 4.26
N LEU A 164 5.34 10.28 2.99
CA LEU A 164 5.76 11.39 2.15
C LEU A 164 4.63 12.43 1.99
N PRO A 165 4.94 13.73 1.79
CA PRO A 165 3.93 14.75 1.59
C PRO A 165 2.90 14.33 0.53
N ALA A 166 1.62 14.36 0.91
CA ALA A 166 0.55 13.97 0.01
C ALA A 166 0.44 14.96 -1.15
N GLY A 167 0.73 14.50 -2.35
CA GLY A 167 0.61 15.30 -3.56
C GLY A 167 1.18 14.58 -4.78
N PRO A 168 0.82 15.03 -6.00
CA PRO A 168 1.17 14.34 -7.23
C PRO A 168 2.68 14.09 -7.38
N SER A 169 3.53 15.03 -6.94
CA SER A 169 4.97 14.91 -7.11
C SER A 169 5.60 13.78 -6.28
N PHE A 170 4.99 13.42 -5.15
CA PHE A 170 5.48 12.39 -4.23
C PHE A 170 4.44 11.29 -4.03
N SER A 171 3.64 10.97 -5.05
CA SER A 171 2.67 9.88 -4.95
C SER A 171 3.37 8.53 -4.77
N ASP A 172 3.01 7.85 -3.70
CA ASP A 172 3.63 6.61 -3.23
C ASP A 172 2.57 5.56 -2.89
N GLU A 173 2.75 4.36 -3.44
CA GLU A 173 1.89 3.20 -3.28
C GLU A 173 2.59 2.03 -2.57
N GLY A 174 3.76 2.27 -1.97
CA GLY A 174 4.40 1.37 -1.02
C GLY A 174 5.04 0.12 -1.66
N ALA A 175 5.06 -0.97 -0.89
CA ALA A 175 5.74 -2.20 -1.27
C ALA A 175 5.19 -2.88 -2.55
N ALA A 176 3.97 -2.56 -3.00
CA ALA A 176 3.43 -3.03 -4.28
C ALA A 176 4.28 -2.61 -5.50
N ASN A 177 5.11 -1.58 -5.34
CA ASN A 177 6.07 -1.13 -6.35
C ASN A 177 7.54 -1.31 -5.90
N HIS A 178 7.78 -2.15 -4.91
CA HIS A 178 9.10 -2.46 -4.38
C HIS A 178 9.38 -3.96 -4.50
N THR A 179 10.63 -4.30 -4.81
CA THR A 179 11.09 -5.68 -4.80
C THR A 179 12.50 -5.71 -4.23
N ARG A 180 12.81 -6.73 -3.44
CA ARG A 180 14.15 -6.90 -2.87
C ARG A 180 14.77 -8.17 -3.39
N PHE A 181 15.95 -8.05 -4.00
CA PHE A 181 16.77 -9.19 -4.40
C PHE A 181 17.90 -9.43 -3.43
N CYS A 182 18.17 -10.68 -3.07
CA CYS A 182 19.23 -11.06 -2.14
C CYS A 182 19.61 -12.54 -2.31
N ASN A 183 20.78 -12.93 -1.81
CA ASN A 183 21.14 -14.35 -1.72
C ASN A 183 20.37 -15.00 -0.56
N GLU A 184 20.46 -14.41 0.64
CA GLU A 184 19.69 -14.79 1.82
C GLU A 184 19.04 -13.55 2.44
N TYR A 185 17.91 -13.72 3.14
CA TYR A 185 17.14 -12.59 3.69
C TYR A 185 17.91 -11.76 4.71
N GLY A 186 18.90 -12.34 5.39
CA GLY A 186 19.74 -11.65 6.38
C GLY A 186 20.96 -10.94 5.80
N GLU A 187 21.24 -11.12 4.51
CA GLU A 187 22.40 -10.56 3.83
C GLU A 187 22.03 -9.31 3.04
N PRO A 188 22.98 -8.38 2.78
CA PRO A 188 22.72 -7.19 1.98
C PRO A 188 22.13 -7.51 0.60
N GLY A 189 21.06 -6.78 0.25
CA GLY A 189 20.29 -6.98 -0.96
C GLY A 189 20.37 -5.80 -1.95
N ILE A 190 19.58 -5.90 -3.00
CA ILE A 190 19.32 -4.85 -3.99
C ILE A 190 17.85 -4.50 -3.92
N ALA A 191 17.53 -3.24 -3.69
CA ALA A 191 16.18 -2.72 -3.72
C ALA A 191 15.82 -2.24 -5.13
N LEU A 192 14.80 -2.84 -5.73
CA LEU A 192 14.19 -2.39 -6.97
C LEU A 192 12.94 -1.56 -6.63
N PHE A 193 12.96 -0.31 -7.04
CA PHE A 193 11.81 0.59 -6.99
C PHE A 193 11.26 0.77 -8.40
N VAL A 194 10.00 0.38 -8.60
CA VAL A 194 9.31 0.54 -9.88
C VAL A 194 8.44 1.78 -9.84
N TYR A 195 8.44 2.60 -10.89
CA TYR A 195 7.64 3.82 -10.96
C TYR A 195 6.93 3.95 -12.31
N GLY A 196 5.83 4.71 -12.36
CA GLY A 196 5.11 4.96 -13.61
C GLY A 196 5.36 6.36 -14.19
N ASP A 197 5.70 7.34 -13.34
CA ASP A 197 5.90 8.73 -13.73
C ASP A 197 7.19 9.30 -13.11
N ASP A 198 8.04 9.96 -13.90
CA ASP A 198 9.22 10.66 -13.38
C ASP A 198 9.05 12.18 -13.24
N LEU A 199 7.87 12.70 -13.63
CA LEU A 199 7.50 14.11 -13.68
C LEU A 199 8.28 14.97 -14.68
N VAL A 200 9.16 14.36 -15.48
CA VAL A 200 10.00 15.07 -16.46
C VAL A 200 9.55 14.72 -17.87
N ASP A 201 9.51 13.43 -18.18
CA ASP A 201 9.14 12.92 -19.51
C ASP A 201 7.69 12.40 -19.48
N LYS A 202 6.76 13.36 -19.59
CA LYS A 202 5.32 13.06 -19.65
C LYS A 202 4.93 12.24 -20.88
N GLU A 203 5.73 12.28 -21.94
CA GLU A 203 5.40 11.53 -23.16
C GLU A 203 5.64 10.04 -22.99
N ALA A 204 6.61 9.65 -22.16
CA ALA A 204 6.89 8.27 -21.84
C ALA A 204 6.00 7.64 -20.74
N GLY A 205 5.06 8.42 -20.19
CA GLY A 205 4.06 7.93 -19.23
C GLY A 205 2.85 7.24 -19.89
N PRO A 206 2.01 6.55 -19.09
CA PRO A 206 0.76 5.96 -19.57
C PRO A 206 -0.22 7.03 -20.08
N LYS A 207 -1.06 6.67 -21.05
CA LYS A 207 -1.97 7.61 -21.74
C LYS A 207 -3.43 7.46 -21.32
N LYS A 208 -3.83 6.31 -20.77
CA LYS A 208 -5.20 5.96 -20.41
C LYS A 208 -5.42 5.89 -18.91
N PHE A 209 -4.54 5.21 -18.19
CA PHE A 209 -4.66 5.02 -16.74
C PHE A 209 -3.54 5.74 -15.98
N PRO A 210 -3.80 6.22 -14.74
CA PRO A 210 -2.82 7.01 -14.02
C PRO A 210 -1.63 6.16 -13.55
N ALA A 211 -0.42 6.71 -13.71
CA ALA A 211 0.76 6.24 -12.99
C ALA A 211 0.67 6.71 -11.53
N ARG A 212 0.53 5.77 -10.59
CA ARG A 212 0.31 6.09 -9.17
C ARG A 212 1.58 6.25 -8.35
N GLN A 213 2.71 5.77 -8.86
CA GLN A 213 4.01 5.81 -8.22
C GLN A 213 4.95 6.75 -8.98
N THR A 214 5.58 7.68 -8.28
CA THR A 214 6.55 8.60 -8.89
C THR A 214 8.00 8.27 -8.57
N LEU A 215 8.90 8.54 -9.52
CA LEU A 215 10.34 8.41 -9.29
C LEU A 215 10.84 9.28 -8.12
N PRO A 216 10.40 10.55 -7.95
CA PRO A 216 10.76 11.34 -6.79
C PRO A 216 10.32 10.72 -5.46
N ALA A 217 9.16 10.05 -5.40
CA ALA A 217 8.73 9.31 -4.22
C ALA A 217 9.70 8.16 -3.91
N CYS A 218 10.00 7.31 -4.89
CA CYS A 218 10.97 6.21 -4.74
C CYS A 218 12.33 6.69 -4.24
N LYS A 219 12.85 7.79 -4.83
CA LYS A 219 14.12 8.39 -4.42
C LYS A 219 14.06 8.98 -3.01
N ALA A 220 12.93 9.53 -2.60
CA ALA A 220 12.75 10.06 -1.24
C ALA A 220 12.80 8.95 -0.19
N ILE A 221 12.12 7.82 -0.44
CA ILE A 221 12.15 6.63 0.42
C ILE A 221 13.57 6.06 0.51
N ALA A 222 14.25 5.84 -0.62
CA ALA A 222 15.60 5.29 -0.60
C ALA A 222 16.58 6.17 0.21
N ARG A 223 16.42 7.50 0.14
CA ARG A 223 17.21 8.44 0.96
C ARG A 223 16.87 8.36 2.44
N SER A 224 15.59 8.39 2.82
CA SER A 224 15.18 8.33 4.24
C SER A 224 15.53 6.98 4.89
N HIS A 225 15.56 5.92 4.09
CA HIS A 225 15.96 4.58 4.52
C HIS A 225 17.48 4.39 4.59
N GLY A 226 18.27 5.35 4.10
CA GLY A 226 19.73 5.27 4.10
C GLY A 226 20.26 4.12 3.23
N LEU A 227 19.57 3.80 2.14
CA LEU A 227 20.00 2.76 1.20
C LEU A 227 21.22 3.22 0.41
N SER A 228 22.15 2.30 0.13
CA SER A 228 23.28 2.59 -0.75
C SER A 228 22.80 2.79 -2.19
N HIS A 229 23.26 3.86 -2.84
CA HIS A 229 22.98 4.13 -4.25
C HIS A 229 23.44 3.00 -5.20
N GLU A 230 24.47 2.23 -4.84
CA GLU A 230 24.95 1.07 -5.60
C GLU A 230 24.06 -0.17 -5.45
N LYS A 231 23.13 -0.15 -4.48
CA LYS A 231 22.20 -1.24 -4.15
C LYS A 231 20.75 -0.86 -4.38
N VAL A 232 20.51 0.20 -5.15
CA VAL A 232 19.16 0.64 -5.51
C VAL A 232 19.04 0.74 -7.02
N VAL A 233 18.01 0.11 -7.56
CA VAL A 233 17.63 0.19 -8.97
C VAL A 233 16.28 0.89 -9.05
N TYR A 234 16.18 1.88 -9.94
CA TYR A 234 14.90 2.52 -10.29
C TYR A 234 14.52 2.09 -11.69
N ALA A 235 13.35 1.49 -11.86
CA ALA A 235 12.86 1.04 -13.16
C ALA A 235 11.50 1.68 -13.47
N ARG A 236 11.34 2.19 -14.69
CA ARG A 236 10.02 2.65 -15.15
C ARG A 236 9.19 1.42 -15.57
N GLN A 237 7.97 1.31 -15.07
CA GLN A 237 6.99 0.34 -15.54
C GLN A 237 6.65 0.61 -17.01
N ASN A 238 6.43 -0.44 -17.80
CA ASN A 238 5.94 -0.29 -19.17
C ASN A 238 4.60 0.49 -19.17
N PRO A 239 4.51 1.68 -19.80
CA PRO A 239 3.29 2.49 -19.80
C PRO A 239 2.10 1.78 -20.47
N ALA A 240 2.36 0.93 -21.47
CA ALA A 240 1.32 0.13 -22.12
C ALA A 240 0.72 -0.91 -21.16
N ALA A 241 1.51 -1.45 -20.24
CA ALA A 241 1.02 -2.36 -19.21
C ALA A 241 0.12 -1.61 -18.20
N ILE A 242 0.51 -0.40 -17.79
CA ILE A 242 -0.33 0.45 -16.93
C ILE A 242 -1.66 0.72 -17.63
N ASP A 243 -1.66 1.08 -18.92
CA ASP A 243 -2.86 1.32 -19.71
C ASP A 243 -3.72 0.06 -19.94
N ALA A 244 -3.13 -1.12 -19.77
CA ALA A 244 -3.84 -2.40 -19.75
C ALA A 244 -4.41 -2.78 -18.36
N GLY A 245 -4.14 -1.98 -17.32
CA GLY A 245 -4.67 -2.18 -15.96
C GLY A 245 -3.62 -2.61 -14.92
N VAL A 246 -2.33 -2.59 -15.24
CA VAL A 246 -1.23 -2.84 -14.28
C VAL A 246 -0.99 -1.57 -13.46
N PHE A 247 -1.85 -1.31 -12.48
CA PHE A 247 -1.79 -0.08 -11.67
C PHE A 247 -0.66 -0.10 -10.60
N HIS A 248 -0.10 -1.28 -10.32
CA HIS A 248 1.06 -1.52 -9.45
C HIS A 248 1.94 -2.63 -10.07
N ASN A 249 3.24 -2.63 -9.76
CA ASN A 249 4.18 -3.63 -10.29
C ASN A 249 3.83 -5.06 -9.86
N ASP A 250 3.31 -5.27 -8.65
CA ASP A 250 2.89 -6.58 -8.14
C ASP A 250 1.72 -7.24 -8.90
N VAL A 251 1.12 -6.53 -9.86
CA VAL A 251 0.12 -7.08 -10.80
C VAL A 251 0.79 -7.78 -12.00
N ILE A 252 2.05 -7.45 -12.32
CA ILE A 252 2.76 -8.01 -13.48
C ILE A 252 4.08 -8.71 -13.11
N ALA A 253 4.70 -8.38 -11.97
CA ALA A 253 5.97 -8.95 -11.58
C ALA A 253 6.09 -9.16 -10.06
N VAL A 254 6.81 -10.21 -9.66
CA VAL A 254 7.15 -10.50 -8.26
C VAL A 254 8.59 -11.02 -8.18
N GLY A 255 9.33 -10.59 -7.16
CA GLY A 255 10.68 -11.09 -6.90
C GLY A 255 10.79 -11.75 -5.53
N ASN A 256 11.68 -12.74 -5.44
CA ASN A 256 12.06 -13.36 -4.18
C ASN A 256 13.51 -13.85 -4.27
N GLN A 257 14.37 -13.42 -3.34
CA GLN A 257 15.80 -13.73 -3.37
C GLN A 257 16.44 -13.38 -4.73
N GLY A 258 17.03 -14.34 -5.44
CA GLY A 258 17.62 -14.13 -6.77
C GLY A 258 16.63 -14.25 -7.94
N LEU A 259 15.36 -14.53 -7.68
CA LEU A 259 14.34 -14.78 -8.70
C LEU A 259 13.53 -13.51 -8.98
N LEU A 260 13.29 -13.23 -10.26
CA LEU A 260 12.26 -12.32 -10.74
C LEU A 260 11.33 -13.08 -11.68
N PHE A 261 10.03 -13.09 -11.38
CA PHE A 261 8.96 -13.61 -12.24
C PHE A 261 8.14 -12.42 -12.76
N HIS A 262 8.06 -12.22 -14.08
CA HIS A 262 7.48 -11.03 -14.71
C HIS A 262 6.91 -11.31 -16.12
#